data_AF-A0A6G1GM65-F1
#
_entry.id   AF-A0A6G1GM65-F1
#
_cell.length_a   1.000
_cell.length_b   1.000
_cell.length_c   1.000
_cell.angle_alpha   90.00
_cell.angle_beta   90.00
_cell.angle_gamma   90.00
#
_symmetry.space_group_name_H-M   'P 1'
#
loop_
_entity.id
_entity.type
_entity.pdbx_description
1 polymer ?
#
loop_
_entity_poly.entity_id
_entity_poly.type
_entity_poly.pdbx_seq_one_letter_code
_entity_poly.pdbx_strand_id
1 'polypeptide(L)' 'AVAPESATELPPSSDGKCGKAAGETCWLSFFGNCCGKDGKCGATKEACGAGCQTGYGFC' A
#
# COMPACT_ATOMS: atom_id res chain seq x y z
N ALA A 1 -3.10 -7.87 22.14
CA ALA A 1 -4.26 -7.79 21.23
C ALA A 1 -4.52 -6.31 21.00
N VAL A 2 -4.25 -5.79 19.81
CA VAL A 2 -4.63 -4.42 19.46
C VAL A 2 -5.65 -4.47 18.34
N ALA A 3 -6.65 -3.61 18.47
CA ALA A 3 -8.00 -3.72 17.94
C ALA A 3 -8.13 -3.43 16.42
N PRO A 4 -9.24 -3.86 15.78
CA PRO A 4 -9.52 -3.64 14.36
C PRO A 4 -10.63 -2.60 14.11
N GLU A 5 -10.37 -1.32 13.74
CA GLU A 5 -11.46 -0.39 13.31
C GLU A 5 -11.03 1.06 12.97
N SER A 6 -10.61 1.35 11.73
CA SER A 6 -11.00 2.59 10.99
C SER A 6 -10.31 2.66 9.64
N ALA A 7 -11.10 2.76 8.58
CA ALA A 7 -10.70 2.60 7.19
C ALA A 7 -9.95 3.81 6.58
N THR A 8 -9.03 4.44 7.31
CA THR A 8 -8.34 5.66 6.80
C THR A 8 -6.83 5.71 7.05
N GLU A 9 -6.24 4.85 7.90
CA GLU A 9 -4.82 4.95 8.28
C GLU A 9 -4.11 3.60 8.38
N LEU A 10 -4.14 2.81 7.30
CA LEU A 10 -3.27 1.63 7.22
C LEU A 10 -1.81 2.05 7.49
N PRO A 11 -1.04 1.29 8.30
CA PRO A 11 0.34 1.63 8.59
C PRO A 11 1.19 1.62 7.32
N PRO A 12 2.20 2.51 7.21
CA PRO A 12 3.13 2.51 6.09
C PRO A 12 3.90 1.19 6.07
N SER A 13 4.05 0.63 4.88
CA SER A 13 4.72 -0.64 4.68
C SER A 13 6.18 -0.55 5.09
N SER A 14 6.61 -1.48 5.96
CA SER A 14 8.02 -1.60 6.38
C SER A 14 8.79 -2.65 5.58
N ASP A 15 8.08 -3.59 4.94
CA ASP A 15 8.66 -4.69 4.15
C ASP A 15 8.40 -4.56 2.63
N GLY A 16 7.81 -3.45 2.20
CA GLY A 16 7.42 -3.20 0.80
C GLY A 16 6.17 -3.97 0.35
N LYS A 17 5.40 -4.52 1.30
CA LYS A 17 4.10 -5.17 1.08
C LYS A 17 2.94 -4.20 1.31
N CYS A 18 1.88 -4.33 0.52
CA CYS A 18 0.70 -3.49 0.65
C CYS A 18 -0.58 -4.21 0.24
N GLY A 19 -1.71 -3.58 0.51
CA GLY A 19 -3.01 -4.13 0.15
C GLY A 19 -3.72 -4.75 1.34
N LYS A 20 -4.95 -5.22 1.09
CA LYS A 20 -5.81 -5.79 2.14
C LYS A 20 -5.21 -7.02 2.82
N ALA A 21 -4.43 -7.81 2.06
CA ALA A 21 -3.78 -9.00 2.56
C ALA A 21 -2.62 -8.69 3.53
N ALA A 22 -1.90 -7.59 3.29
CA ALA A 22 -0.84 -7.12 4.19
C ALA A 22 -1.41 -6.31 5.36
N GLY A 23 -2.53 -5.60 5.15
CA GLY A 23 -3.04 -4.64 6.11
C GLY A 23 -2.17 -3.39 6.21
N GLU A 24 -1.38 -3.10 5.17
CA GLU A 24 -0.39 -2.02 5.11
C GLU A 24 -0.60 -1.17 3.84
N THR A 25 -0.20 0.10 3.90
CA THR A 25 -0.21 1.03 2.76
C THR A 25 1.18 1.37 2.29
N CYS A 26 1.31 1.77 1.04
CA CYS A 26 2.54 2.34 0.52
C CYS A 26 2.67 3.84 0.79
N TRP A 27 1.61 4.50 1.27
CA TRP A 27 1.67 5.89 1.69
C TRP A 27 2.80 6.12 2.70
N LEU A 28 3.68 7.08 2.42
CA LEU A 28 4.84 7.41 3.26
C LEU A 28 5.86 6.27 3.42
N SER A 29 5.81 5.26 2.56
CA SER A 29 6.76 4.15 2.58
C SER A 29 8.00 4.47 1.73
N PHE A 30 9.18 4.08 2.22
CA PHE A 30 10.45 4.26 1.50
C PHE A 30 10.54 3.47 0.18
N PHE A 31 9.71 2.43 0.02
CA PHE A 31 9.64 1.63 -1.21
C PHE A 31 8.89 2.34 -2.35
N GLY A 32 8.19 3.42 -2.04
CA GLY A 32 7.35 4.16 -2.96
C GLY A 32 5.91 4.26 -2.47
N ASN A 33 5.17 5.23 -2.99
CA ASN A 33 3.83 5.55 -2.53
C ASN A 33 2.72 4.72 -3.17
N CYS A 34 3.03 3.93 -4.20
CA CYS A 34 2.04 3.24 -5.02
C CYS A 34 1.95 1.77 -4.65
N CYS A 35 0.74 1.25 -4.51
CA CYS A 35 0.52 -0.16 -4.21
C CYS A 35 0.15 -0.90 -5.48
N GLY A 36 1.07 -1.69 -6.03
CA GLY A 36 0.81 -2.46 -7.26
C GLY A 36 -0.18 -3.61 -7.04
N LYS A 37 -0.67 -4.19 -8.14
CA LYS A 37 -1.58 -5.36 -8.15
C LYS A 37 -1.02 -6.57 -7.41
N ASP A 38 0.30 -6.69 -7.37
CA ASP A 38 1.00 -7.81 -6.76
C ASP A 38 1.12 -7.66 -5.23
N GLY A 39 0.48 -6.63 -4.64
CA GLY A 39 0.55 -6.36 -3.20
C GLY A 39 1.92 -5.85 -2.75
N LYS A 40 2.60 -5.10 -3.62
CA LYS A 40 3.92 -4.55 -3.35
C LYS A 40 3.98 -3.06 -3.60
N CYS A 41 4.73 -2.38 -2.75
CA CYS A 41 5.01 -0.96 -2.91
C CYS A 41 6.00 -0.70 -4.03
N GLY A 42 5.71 0.34 -4.81
CA GLY A 42 6.57 0.85 -5.86
C GLY A 42 6.39 2.36 -6.03
N ALA A 43 7.33 2.97 -6.75
CA ALA A 43 7.30 4.39 -7.09
C ALA A 43 7.25 4.64 -8.61
N THR A 44 7.26 3.59 -9.43
CA THR A 44 7.24 3.71 -10.89
C THR A 44 5.83 3.89 -11.41
N LYS A 45 5.70 4.59 -12.55
CA LYS A 45 4.41 4.79 -13.22
C LYS A 45 3.72 3.47 -13.58
N GLU A 46 4.47 2.40 -13.83
CA GLU A 46 3.89 1.05 -14.01
C GLU A 46 3.28 0.50 -12.71
N ALA A 47 3.90 0.75 -11.55
CA ALA A 47 3.39 0.31 -10.25
C ALA A 47 2.18 1.13 -9.78
N CYS A 48 2.16 2.44 -10.05
CA CYS A 48 1.01 3.32 -9.82
C CYS A 48 -0.06 3.23 -10.92
N GLY A 49 0.21 2.49 -11.99
CA GLY A 49 -0.62 2.43 -13.19
C GLY A 49 -1.72 1.38 -13.10
N ALA A 50 -1.88 0.61 -14.17
CA ALA A 50 -2.95 -0.39 -14.26
C ALA A 50 -2.76 -1.50 -13.22
N GLY A 51 -3.78 -1.69 -12.38
CA GLY A 51 -3.79 -2.70 -11.32
C GLY A 51 -3.34 -2.18 -9.95
N CYS A 52 -3.07 -0.89 -9.80
CA CYS A 52 -2.79 -0.32 -8.50
C CYS A 52 -3.99 -0.46 -7.53
N GLN A 53 -3.72 -0.84 -6.28
CA GLN A 53 -4.73 -1.05 -5.24
C GLN A 53 -5.09 0.28 -4.57
N THR A 54 -6.12 0.94 -5.11
CA THR A 54 -6.70 2.17 -4.54
C THR A 54 -7.10 1.96 -3.08
N GLY A 55 -6.69 2.88 -2.20
CA GLY A 55 -6.86 2.80 -0.74
C GLY A 55 -5.63 2.29 0.02
N TYR A 56 -4.67 1.66 -0.69
CA TYR A 56 -3.41 1.16 -0.12
C TYR A 56 -2.17 1.85 -0.70
N GLY A 57 -2.36 2.85 -1.55
CA GLY A 57 -1.28 3.55 -2.23
C GLY A 57 -1.82 4.66 -3.14
N PHE A 58 -0.89 5.36 -3.80
CA PHE A 58 -1.16 6.33 -4.84
C PHE A 58 -1.35 5.59 -6.18
N CYS A 59 -2.55 5.70 -6.73
CA CYS A 59 -2.89 5.44 -8.11
C CYS A 59 -3.47 6.76 -8.64
#